data_AF-A0A918Q9B9-F1
#
_entry.id   AF-A0A918Q9B9-F1
#
_cell.length_a   1.000
_cell.length_b   1.000
_cell.length_c   1.000
_cell.angle_alpha   90.00
_cell.angle_beta   90.00
_cell.angle_gamma   90.00
#
_symmetry.space_group_name_H-M   'P 1'
#
loop_
_entity.id
_entity.type
_entity.pdbx_description
1 polymer ?
#
loop_
_entity_poly.entity_id
_entity_poly.type
_entity_poly.pdbx_seq_one_letter_code
_entity_poly.pdbx_strand_id
1 'polypeptide(L)'
;MLGSAVGRRYDWDPDTLRIGPMAQDWRAAFGYGRRETTIDVVDGQGVLIAAVQELSRRLRHLEQQQAAQTLCCCAHTNEPEPDPGERTP
;
A
#
# COMPACT_ATOMS: atom_id res chain seq x y z
N MET A 1 -9.78 9.75 -4.81
CA MET A 1 -10.50 9.29 -3.61
C MET A 1 -9.49 9.02 -2.50
N LEU A 2 -8.95 10.06 -1.87
CA LEU A 2 -8.17 9.89 -0.64
C LEU A 2 -9.19 9.73 0.48
N GLY A 3 -9.25 8.52 1.06
CA GLY A 3 -10.20 8.17 2.10
C GLY A 3 -10.15 9.17 3.24
N SER A 4 -11.31 9.70 3.61
CA SER A 4 -11.48 10.49 4.82
C SER A 4 -10.72 9.85 5.96
N ALA A 5 -9.84 10.61 6.61
CA ALA A 5 -9.36 10.25 7.93
C ALA A 5 -10.60 10.21 8.85
N VAL A 6 -11.20 9.02 9.01
CA VAL A 6 -12.29 8.81 9.97
C VAL A 6 -11.65 8.82 11.35
N GLY A 7 -11.43 10.01 11.88
CA GLY A 7 -11.05 10.16 13.26
C GLY A 7 -12.20 9.71 14.16
N ARG A 8 -11.86 8.93 15.18
CA ARG A 8 -12.84 8.32 16.10
C ARG A 8 -12.86 9.10 17.40
N ARG A 9 -14.02 9.12 18.05
CA ARG A 9 -14.28 9.83 19.33
C ARG A 9 -14.80 8.84 20.35
N TYR A 10 -14.44 9.03 21.62
CA TYR A 10 -15.07 8.32 22.74
C TYR A 10 -16.36 9.05 23.14
N ASP A 11 -17.28 8.32 23.74
CA ASP A 11 -18.49 8.89 24.34
C ASP A 11 -18.18 9.78 25.55
N TRP A 12 -17.17 9.40 26.34
CA TRP A 12 -16.71 10.13 27.52
C TRP A 12 -15.68 11.23 27.23
N ASP A 13 -15.15 11.29 26.00
CA ASP A 13 -14.17 12.28 25.53
C ASP A 13 -14.45 12.59 24.05
N PRO A 14 -15.56 13.31 23.78
CA PRO A 14 -16.02 13.58 22.41
C PRO A 14 -15.15 14.62 21.69
N ASP A 15 -14.40 15.45 22.42
CA ASP A 15 -13.59 16.51 21.83
C ASP A 15 -12.25 16.01 21.28
N THR A 16 -11.78 14.85 21.76
CA THR A 16 -10.51 14.28 21.31
C THR A 16 -10.68 13.34 20.13
N LEU A 17 -10.10 13.72 19.00
CA LEU A 17 -10.02 12.87 17.82
C LEU A 17 -8.86 11.87 17.97
N ARG A 18 -9.16 10.58 17.83
CA ARG A 18 -8.16 9.50 17.83
C ARG A 18 -7.87 9.05 16.41
N ILE A 19 -6.59 8.89 16.12
CA ILE A 19 -6.09 8.29 14.87
C ILE A 19 -6.00 6.78 15.07
N GLY A 20 -6.62 6.03 14.16
CA GLY A 20 -6.64 4.57 14.19
C GLY A 20 -8.01 4.00 14.58
N PRO A 21 -8.16 2.67 14.47
CA PRO A 21 -9.39 1.99 14.84
C PRO A 21 -9.65 2.08 16.35
N MET A 22 -10.92 2.13 16.74
CA MET A 22 -11.29 1.89 18.13
C MET A 22 -11.14 0.39 18.44
N ALA A 23 -11.03 0.04 19.71
CA ALA A 23 -10.90 -1.36 20.12
C ALA A 23 -12.05 -2.26 19.62
N GLN A 24 -13.25 -1.70 19.50
CA GLN A 24 -14.42 -2.42 18.97
C GLN A 24 -14.27 -2.71 17.48
N ASP A 25 -13.79 -1.75 16.67
CA ASP A 25 -13.54 -2.01 15.25
C ASP A 25 -12.38 -2.97 15.06
N TRP A 26 -11.35 -2.85 15.89
CA TRP A 26 -10.21 -3.75 15.89
C TRP A 26 -10.67 -5.19 16.07
N ARG A 27 -11.52 -5.45 17.07
CA ARG A 27 -12.05 -6.79 17.30
C ARG A 27 -12.95 -7.25 16.14
N ALA A 28 -13.79 -6.36 15.60
CA ALA A 28 -14.63 -6.69 14.45
C ALA A 28 -13.81 -7.03 13.19
N ALA A 29 -12.66 -6.38 13.00
CA ALA A 29 -11.78 -6.60 11.84
C ALA A 29 -10.87 -7.83 11.99
N PHE A 30 -10.32 -8.06 13.18
CA PHE A 30 -9.26 -9.04 13.38
C PHE A 30 -9.64 -10.23 14.26
N GLY A 31 -10.68 -10.11 15.10
CA GLY A 31 -11.08 -11.15 16.05
C GLY A 31 -10.10 -11.36 17.22
N TYR A 32 -9.05 -10.54 17.34
CA TYR A 32 -8.07 -10.59 18.42
C TYR A 32 -8.30 -9.49 19.46
N GLY A 33 -7.82 -9.70 20.68
CA GLY A 33 -7.90 -8.76 21.79
C GLY A 33 -8.55 -9.36 23.04
N ARG A 34 -7.86 -9.23 24.19
CA ARG A 34 -8.33 -9.82 25.47
C ARG A 34 -9.58 -9.14 26.04
N ARG A 35 -9.85 -7.89 25.66
CA ARG A 35 -11.00 -7.10 26.12
C ARG A 35 -11.56 -6.26 24.96
N GLU A 36 -12.86 -5.96 25.02
CA GLU A 36 -13.58 -5.15 24.02
C GLU A 36 -13.17 -3.67 23.99
N THR A 37 -12.48 -3.21 25.03
CA THR A 37 -12.17 -1.79 25.25
C THR A 37 -10.68 -1.48 25.13
N THR A 38 -9.85 -2.46 24.79
CA THR A 38 -8.40 -2.30 24.71
C THR A 38 -7.84 -3.01 23.49
N ILE A 39 -6.93 -2.34 22.79
CA ILE A 39 -6.04 -2.99 21.82
C ILE A 39 -4.75 -3.32 22.56
N ASP A 40 -4.33 -4.58 22.54
CA ASP A 40 -3.02 -4.95 23.11
C ASP A 40 -1.92 -4.29 22.27
N VAL A 41 -0.96 -3.65 22.93
CA VAL A 41 0.14 -2.95 22.25
C VAL A 41 0.93 -3.92 21.38
N VAL A 42 1.10 -5.17 21.82
CA VAL A 42 1.82 -6.20 21.06
C VAL A 42 1.06 -6.57 19.79
N ASP A 43 -0.26 -6.76 19.87
CA ASP A 43 -1.10 -7.07 18.71
C ASP A 43 -1.11 -5.90 17.72
N GLY A 44 -1.23 -4.67 18.23
CA GLY A 44 -1.17 -3.43 17.44
C GLY A 44 0.14 -3.32 16.66
N GLN A 45 1.27 -3.57 17.33
CA GLN A 45 2.59 -3.55 16.70
C GLN A 45 2.78 -4.68 15.69
N GLY A 46 2.29 -5.89 15.99
CA GLY A 46 2.37 -7.03 15.08
C GLY A 46 1.67 -6.74 13.74
N VAL A 47 0.45 -6.19 13.79
CA VAL A 47 -0.29 -5.80 12.58
C VAL A 47 0.44 -4.69 11.81
N LEU A 48 0.99 -3.69 12.51
CA LEU A 48 1.75 -2.61 11.87
C LEU A 48 2.98 -3.15 11.13
N ILE A 49 3.75 -4.02 11.77
CA ILE A 49 4.95 -4.62 11.19
C ILE A 49 4.57 -5.47 9.97
N ALA A 50 3.53 -6.30 10.07
CA ALA A 50 3.04 -7.10 8.95
C ALA A 50 2.59 -6.22 7.78
N ALA A 51 1.89 -5.12 8.05
CA ALA A 51 1.46 -4.16 7.03
C ALA A 51 2.65 -3.50 6.33
N VAL A 52 3.68 -3.09 7.08
CA VAL A 52 4.91 -2.50 6.53
C VAL A 52 5.67 -3.51 5.66
N GLN A 53 5.77 -4.76 6.10
CA GLN A 53 6.43 -5.82 5.33
C GLN A 53 5.71 -6.07 4.00
N GLU A 54 4.39 -6.17 4.03
CA GLU A 54 3.58 -6.37 2.83
C GLU A 54 3.63 -5.16 1.89
N LEU A 55 3.57 -3.93 2.42
CA LEU A 55 3.75 -2.72 1.64
C LEU A 55 5.10 -2.71 0.94
N SER A 56 6.16 -3.04 1.67
CA SER A 56 7.52 -3.11 1.13
C SER A 56 7.64 -4.15 0.02
N ARG A 57 6.97 -5.30 0.15
CA ARG A 57 6.92 -6.33 -0.89
C ARG A 57 6.20 -5.84 -2.15
N ARG A 58 5.06 -5.17 -2.00
CA ARG A 58 4.30 -4.59 -3.13
C ARG A 58 5.10 -3.50 -3.84
N LEU A 59 5.75 -2.63 -3.08
CA LEU A 59 6.59 -1.57 -3.64
C LEU A 59 7.72 -2.14 -4.50
N ARG A 60 8.47 -3.13 -3.98
CA ARG A 60 9.50 -3.82 -4.76
C ARG A 60 8.95 -4.49 -6.03
N HIS A 61 7.77 -5.11 -5.95
CA HIS A 61 7.15 -5.72 -7.12
C HIS A 61 6.82 -4.67 -8.20
N LEU A 62 6.29 -3.51 -7.81
CA LEU A 62 6.02 -2.42 -8.74
C LEU A 62 7.30 -1.83 -9.35
N GLU A 63 8.36 -1.65 -8.55
CA GLU A 63 9.67 -1.20 -9.05
C GLU A 63 10.26 -2.18 -10.07
N GLN A 64 10.12 -3.48 -9.85
CA GLN A 64 10.54 -4.52 -10.80
C GLN A 64 9.76 -4.47 -12.12
N GLN A 65 8.43 -4.27 -12.04
CA GLN A 65 7.59 -4.12 -13.23
C GLN A 65 7.99 -2.89 -14.05
N GLN A 66 8.23 -1.76 -13.38
CA GLN A 66 8.70 -0.54 -14.04
C GLN A 66 10.07 -0.74 -14.71
N ALA A 67 11.03 -1.35 -14.01
CA ALA A 67 12.34 -1.64 -14.58
C ALA A 67 12.26 -2.55 -15.83
N ALA A 68 11.44 -3.60 -15.77
CA ALA A 68 11.20 -4.48 -16.91
C ALA A 68 10.53 -3.74 -18.09
N GLN A 69 9.58 -2.85 -17.81
CA GLN A 69 8.90 -2.05 -18.83
C GLN A 69 9.84 -1.04 -19.48
N THR A 70 10.70 -0.37 -18.70
CA THR A 70 11.73 0.53 -19.24
C THR A 70 12.68 -0.23 -20.16
N LEU A 71 13.15 -1.42 -19.77
CA LEU A 71 14.01 -2.26 -20.61
C LEU A 71 13.33 -2.69 -21.91
N CYS A 72 12.05 -3.09 -21.87
CA CYS A 72 11.28 -3.47 -23.05
C CYS A 72 11.05 -2.29 -24.00
N CYS A 73 10.72 -1.11 -23.46
CA CYS A 73 10.53 0.11 -24.25
C CYS A 73 11.82 0.54 -24.97
N CYS A 74 12.97 0.49 -24.28
CA CYS A 74 14.27 0.81 -24.87
C CYS A 74 14.68 -0.20 -25.97
N ALA A 75 14.28 -1.48 -25.85
CA ALA A 75 14.55 -2.48 -26.88
C ALA A 75 13.72 -2.25 -28.15
N HIS A 76 12.48 -1.73 -28.03
CA HIS A 76 11.62 -1.44 -29.17
C HIS A 76 12.04 -0.18 -29.96
N THR A 77 12.66 0.82 -29.32
CA THR A 77 13.09 2.07 -29.99
C THR A 77 14.44 1.95 -30.72
N ASN A 78 15.03 0.76 -30.80
CA ASN A 78 16.33 0.52 -31.44
C ASN A 78 16.20 -0.24 -32.76
N GLU A 79 15.03 -0.22 -33.40
CA GLU A 79 14.96 -0.55 -34.83
C GLU A 79 15.65 0.57 -35.60
N PRO A 80 16.75 0.29 -36.33
CA PRO A 80 17.38 1.30 -37.15
C PRO A 80 16.35 1.78 -38.18
N GLU A 81 16.17 3.10 -38.26
CA GLU A 81 15.41 3.73 -39.32
C GLU A 81 15.84 3.11 -40.66
N PRO A 82 14.91 2.55 -41.46
CA PRO A 82 15.28 1.88 -42.70
C PRO A 82 15.99 2.89 -43.62
N ASP A 83 17.18 2.52 -44.09
CA ASP A 83 18.00 3.35 -44.96
C ASP A 83 17.16 3.81 -46.17
N PRO A 84 17.00 5.13 -46.41
CA PRO A 84 16.25 5.64 -47.55
C PRO A 84 16.75 5.15 -48.92
N GLY A 85 17.91 4.48 -48.99
CA GLY A 85 18.49 3.88 -50.19
C GLY A 85 18.02 2.45 -50.56
N GLU A 86 17.30 1.71 -49.71
CA GLU A 86 16.99 0.28 -49.98
C GLU A 86 15.65 0.01 -50.68
N ARG A 87 14.91 1.05 -51.08
CA ARG A 87 13.78 0.88 -52.01
C ARG A 87 14.30 0.55 -53.40
N THR A 88 14.54 -0.74 -53.62
CA THR A 88 14.79 -1.32 -54.94
C THR A 88 13.56 -1.16 -55.85
N PRO A 89 13.76 -1.01 -57.17
CA PRO A 89 12.79 -0.46 -58.11
C PRO A 89 11.57 -1.34 -58.39
#